data_AF-A0A0R3QY28-F1
#
_entry.id   AF-A0A0R3QY28-F1
#
_cell.length_a   1.000
_cell.length_b   1.000
_cell.length_c   1.000
_cell.angle_alpha   90.00
_cell.angle_beta   90.00
_cell.angle_gamma   90.00
#
_symmetry.space_group_name_H-M   'P 1'
#
loop_
_entity.id
_entity.type
_entity.pdbx_description
1 polymer ?
#
loop_
_entity_poly.entity_id
_entity_poly.type
_entity_poly.pdbx_seq_one_letter_code
_entity_poly.pdbx_strand_id
1 'polypeptide(L)'
;MAEFPELGKNCSLEACKKLDFTPFFCNICENYFCDGHRFNHGCQFKNMNVEQLAATSCDGSKPLKSFLCSMNSCFTCEIIRIDCQRCGLNFCLK
;
A
#
# COMPACT_ATOMS: atom_id res chain seq x y z
N MET A 1 28.03 13.58 16.38
CA MET A 1 27.56 12.41 15.61
C MET A 1 26.05 12.42 15.70
N ALA A 2 25.34 12.67 14.60
CA ALA A 2 23.89 12.63 14.58
C ALA A 2 23.47 11.18 14.27
N GLU A 3 23.17 10.41 15.32
CA GLU A 3 22.40 9.18 15.19
C GLU A 3 20.96 9.56 14.81
N PHE A 4 20.50 9.16 13.63
CA PHE A 4 19.12 9.33 13.18
C PHE A 4 18.29 8.19 13.80
N PRO A 5 17.49 8.41 14.86
CA PRO A 5 16.99 7.31 15.69
C PRO A 5 15.81 6.51 15.10
N GLU A 6 15.36 6.83 13.88
CA GLU A 6 13.99 6.44 13.44
C GLU A 6 13.92 5.81 12.05
N LEU A 7 15.05 5.45 11.44
CA LEU A 7 15.04 4.88 10.09
C LEU A 7 14.87 3.37 10.16
N GLY A 8 13.65 2.90 9.88
CA GLY A 8 13.36 1.49 9.66
C GLY A 8 12.43 0.85 10.70
N LYS A 9 11.82 -0.27 10.33
CA LYS A 9 10.99 -1.11 11.24
C LYS A 9 11.61 -2.50 11.35
N ASN A 10 11.47 -3.09 12.53
CA ASN A 10 11.86 -4.48 12.74
C ASN A 10 10.86 -5.41 12.07
N CYS A 11 11.36 -6.51 11.50
CA CYS A 11 10.52 -7.60 11.02
C CYS A 11 9.67 -8.16 12.17
N SER A 12 8.35 -8.22 12.00
CA SER A 12 7.41 -8.82 12.97
C SER A 12 7.57 -10.34 13.11
N LEU A 13 8.35 -10.98 12.23
CA LEU A 13 8.67 -12.40 12.35
C LEU A 13 9.64 -12.63 13.52
N GLU A 14 9.20 -13.41 14.51
CA GLU A 14 9.97 -13.70 15.73
C GLU A 14 11.33 -14.36 15.43
N ALA A 15 11.40 -15.16 14.37
CA ALA A 15 12.62 -15.83 13.92
C ALA A 15 13.67 -14.87 13.31
N CYS A 16 13.27 -13.67 12.89
CA CYS A 16 14.15 -12.73 12.19
C CYS A 16 14.43 -11.46 13.01
N LYS A 17 13.37 -10.74 13.41
CA LYS A 17 13.39 -9.46 14.15
C LYS A 17 14.39 -8.39 13.64
N LYS A 18 14.90 -8.55 12.42
CA LYS A 18 15.91 -7.69 11.81
C LYS A 18 15.31 -6.32 11.52
N LEU A 19 16.08 -5.27 11.85
CA LEU A 19 15.75 -3.89 11.46
C LEU A 19 15.94 -3.74 9.95
N ASP A 20 14.88 -3.34 9.26
CA ASP A 20 14.92 -3.07 7.82
C ASP A 20 14.59 -1.60 7.58
N PHE A 21 15.44 -0.94 6.80
CA PHE A 21 15.27 0.47 6.41
C PHE A 21 14.20 0.64 5.33
N THR A 22 13.78 -0.47 4.70
CA THR A 22 12.72 -0.58 3.70
C THR A 22 11.66 -1.59 4.14
N PRO A 23 10.96 -1.32 5.26
CA PRO A 23 10.03 -2.28 5.81
C PRO A 23 8.83 -2.49 4.89
N PHE A 24 8.56 -3.74 4.56
CA PHE A 24 7.42 -4.13 3.75
C PHE A 24 6.18 -4.33 4.63
N PHE A 25 5.11 -3.60 4.34
CA PHE A 25 3.82 -3.78 5.03
C PHE A 25 3.00 -4.88 4.36
N CYS A 26 2.62 -5.89 5.13
CA CYS A 26 1.69 -6.91 4.67
C CYS A 26 0.26 -6.49 5.00
N ASN A 27 -0.59 -6.30 3.97
CA ASN A 27 -1.99 -5.88 4.17
C ASN A 27 -2.91 -6.96 4.77
N ILE A 28 -2.37 -8.14 5.09
CA ILE A 28 -3.17 -9.30 5.49
C ILE A 28 -3.02 -9.59 6.97
N CYS A 29 -1.80 -9.51 7.46
CA CYS A 29 -1.51 -9.56 8.88
C CYS A 29 -1.23 -8.18 9.47
N GLU A 30 -1.30 -7.11 8.67
CA GLU A 30 -1.10 -5.71 9.08
C GLU A 30 0.22 -5.48 9.84
N ASN A 31 1.26 -6.19 9.42
CA ASN A 31 2.57 -6.21 10.06
C ASN A 31 3.70 -5.84 9.09
N TYR A 32 4.83 -5.40 9.64
CA TYR A 32 6.01 -5.00 8.87
C TYR A 32 7.04 -6.13 8.82
N PHE A 33 7.62 -6.36 7.64
CA PHE A 33 8.61 -7.41 7.40
C PHE A 33 9.82 -6.84 6.66
N CYS A 34 10.96 -7.47 6.84
CA CYS A 34 12.16 -7.17 6.05
C CYS A 34 12.05 -7.72 4.63
N ASP A 35 12.90 -7.26 3.72
CA ASP A 35 12.87 -7.63 2.30
C ASP A 35 12.82 -9.16 2.07
N GLY A 36 13.65 -9.91 2.79
CA GLY A 36 13.69 -11.37 2.70
C GLY A 36 12.46 -12.11 3.25
N HIS A 37 11.65 -11.46 4.09
CA HIS A 37 10.45 -12.06 4.69
C HIS A 37 9.13 -11.49 4.13
N ARG A 38 9.20 -10.70 3.06
CA ARG A 38 8.02 -10.17 2.34
C ARG A 38 7.02 -11.26 1.97
N PHE A 39 7.50 -12.41 1.49
CA PHE A 39 6.66 -13.53 1.04
C PHE A 39 6.65 -14.73 2.00
N ASN A 40 7.65 -14.85 2.89
CA ASN A 40 7.85 -16.00 3.76
C ASN A 40 7.71 -15.62 5.26
N HIS A 41 6.65 -14.89 5.61
CA HIS A 41 6.37 -14.53 7.00
C HIS A 41 5.23 -15.36 7.63
N GLY A 42 4.83 -16.46 7.00
CA GLY A 42 3.81 -17.36 7.55
C GLY A 42 2.44 -16.70 7.72
N CYS A 43 2.05 -15.83 6.78
CA CYS A 43 0.78 -15.11 6.87
C CYS A 43 -0.39 -16.10 6.99
N GLN A 44 -1.10 -16.03 8.10
CA GLN A 44 -2.20 -16.93 8.47
C GLN A 44 -3.50 -16.65 7.69
N PHE A 45 -3.40 -16.51 6.37
CA PHE A 45 -4.52 -16.33 5.46
C PHE A 45 -5.55 -17.46 5.59
N LYS A 46 -6.57 -17.27 6.43
CA LYS A 46 -7.85 -17.93 6.26
C LYS A 46 -8.81 -16.91 5.65
N ASN A 47 -8.94 -17.01 4.33
CA ASN A 47 -10.06 -16.51 3.51
C ASN A 47 -10.54 -15.08 3.82
N MET A 48 -9.98 -14.09 3.13
CA MET A 48 -10.66 -12.79 2.98
C MET A 48 -10.98 -12.56 1.50
N ASN A 49 -12.26 -12.29 1.29
CA ASN A 49 -12.98 -12.13 0.02
C ASN A 49 -12.32 -11.11 -0.92
N VAL A 50 -12.31 -11.46 -2.20
CA VAL A 50 -11.83 -10.62 -3.32
C VAL A 50 -12.91 -9.58 -3.67
N GLU A 51 -13.39 -8.81 -2.70
CA GLU A 51 -14.43 -7.80 -2.96
C GLU A 51 -14.27 -6.50 -2.16
N GLN A 52 -13.14 -6.32 -1.44
CA GLN A 52 -12.83 -5.05 -0.77
C GLN A 52 -11.40 -4.54 -1.01
N LEU A 53 -10.82 -4.80 -2.20
CA LEU A 53 -9.68 -4.02 -2.71
C LEU A 53 -10.17 -2.68 -3.32
N ALA A 54 -11.02 -1.98 -2.60
CA ALA A 54 -11.57 -0.67 -2.98
C ALA A 54 -11.36 0.34 -1.85
N ALA A 55 -10.24 0.24 -1.15
CA ALA A 55 -9.64 1.33 -0.39
C ALA A 55 -8.25 0.90 0.04
N THR A 56 -7.29 1.81 -0.05
CA THR A 56 -5.96 1.74 0.59
C THR A 56 -4.95 0.89 -0.22
N SER A 57 -3.82 1.40 -0.73
CA SER A 57 -3.07 2.60 -0.37
C SER A 57 -2.09 2.96 -1.49
N CYS A 58 -2.21 4.17 -2.05
CA CYS A 58 -1.04 4.90 -2.50
C CYS A 58 -0.33 5.45 -1.25
N ASP A 59 0.89 4.99 -1.02
CA ASP A 59 1.77 5.52 0.03
C ASP A 59 2.09 6.99 -0.28
N GLY A 60 2.05 7.82 0.77
CA GLY A 60 2.29 9.26 0.67
C GLY A 60 1.48 10.05 1.67
N SER A 61 1.86 9.93 2.94
CA SER A 61 1.57 10.82 4.07
C SER A 61 0.72 12.06 3.73
N LYS A 62 -0.62 11.97 3.92
CA LYS A 62 -1.66 13.02 4.12
C LYS A 62 -2.91 12.67 3.29
N PRO A 63 -4.14 12.83 3.83
CA PRO A 63 -5.37 12.51 3.11
C PRO A 63 -5.69 13.62 2.08
N LEU A 64 -4.98 13.66 0.95
CA LEU A 64 -5.46 14.36 -0.23
C LEU A 64 -6.36 13.41 -1.02
N LYS A 65 -7.58 13.86 -1.29
CA LYS A 65 -8.62 13.07 -1.96
C LYS A 65 -8.20 12.79 -3.41
N SER A 66 -7.60 11.62 -3.65
CA SER A 66 -7.21 11.16 -4.98
C SER A 66 -8.43 10.64 -5.75
N PHE A 67 -8.51 10.96 -7.03
CA PHE A 67 -9.58 10.51 -7.93
C PHE A 67 -9.13 9.25 -8.68
N LEU A 68 -10.00 8.22 -8.64
CA LEU A 68 -9.73 6.91 -9.22
C LEU A 68 -10.11 6.86 -10.69
N CYS A 69 -9.18 6.37 -11.51
CA CYS A 69 -9.47 6.08 -12.90
C CYS A 69 -10.54 4.97 -13.00
N SER A 70 -11.63 5.27 -13.68
CA SER A 70 -12.77 4.38 -13.90
C SER A 70 -12.59 3.50 -15.16
N MET A 71 -11.42 3.53 -15.79
CA MET A 71 -11.12 2.70 -16.95
C MET A 71 -10.91 1.24 -16.53
N ASN A 72 -11.53 0.31 -17.26
CA ASN A 72 -11.37 -1.13 -17.02
C ASN A 72 -9.87 -1.48 -17.01
N SER A 73 -9.39 -2.03 -15.89
CA SER A 73 -7.98 -2.42 -15.67
C SER A 73 -6.97 -1.26 -15.48
N CYS A 74 -7.42 -0.05 -15.12
CA CYS A 74 -6.54 1.03 -14.69
C CYS A 74 -6.53 1.15 -13.15
N PHE A 75 -5.35 1.11 -12.54
CA PHE A 75 -5.14 1.27 -11.10
C PHE A 75 -4.50 2.63 -10.76
N THR A 76 -4.51 3.56 -11.73
CA THR A 76 -3.89 4.87 -11.56
C THR A 76 -4.85 5.79 -10.79
N CYS A 77 -4.29 6.45 -9.79
CA CYS A 77 -4.97 7.47 -9.00
C CYS A 77 -4.32 8.82 -9.32
N GLU A 78 -5.13 9.84 -9.58
CA GLU A 78 -4.66 11.19 -9.86
C GLU A 78 -5.12 12.14 -8.75
N ILE A 79 -4.34 13.19 -8.50
CA ILE A 79 -4.69 14.22 -7.50
C ILE A 79 -5.75 15.16 -8.05
N ILE A 80 -5.80 15.30 -9.37
CA ILE A 80 -6.76 16.15 -10.08
C ILE A 80 -7.97 15.35 -10.54
N ARG A 81 -9.15 15.98 -10.49
CA ARG A 81 -10.38 15.41 -11.03
C ARG A 81 -10.50 15.73 -12.51
N ILE A 82 -10.26 14.74 -13.35
CA ILE A 82 -10.59 14.79 -14.78
C ILE A 82 -11.88 14.01 -14.96
N ASP A 83 -13.03 14.67 -14.93
CA ASP A 83 -14.32 14.02 -15.18
C ASP A 83 -14.74 14.13 -16.65
N CYS A 84 -15.34 13.05 -17.13
CA CYS A 84 -15.95 12.97 -18.44
C CYS A 84 -17.35 13.60 -18.39
N GLN A 85 -17.56 14.76 -19.01
CA GLN A 85 -18.88 15.40 -19.01
C GLN A 85 -20.00 14.60 -19.72
N ARG A 86 -19.63 13.56 -20.49
CA ARG A 86 -20.58 12.64 -21.15
C ARG A 86 -21.01 11.49 -20.24
N CYS A 87 -20.13 11.04 -19.35
CA CYS A 87 -20.27 9.78 -18.63
C CYS A 87 -20.12 9.90 -17.11
N GLY A 88 -19.71 11.06 -16.58
CA GLY A 88 -19.54 11.36 -15.16
C GLY A 88 -18.37 10.66 -14.47
N LEU A 89 -17.66 9.78 -15.19
CA LEU A 89 -16.55 8.99 -14.68
C LEU A 89 -15.23 9.78 -14.70
N ASN A 90 -14.32 9.41 -13.79
CA ASN A 90 -12.98 10.00 -13.72
C ASN A 90 -11.96 9.14 -14.48
N PHE A 91 -11.04 9.79 -15.19
CA PHE A 91 -9.97 9.13 -15.95
C PHE A 91 -8.61 9.74 -15.64
N CYS A 92 -7.53 9.00 -15.89
CA CYS A 92 -6.16 9.49 -15.76
C CYS A 92 -5.69 10.20 -17.05
N LEU A 93 -4.94 11.29 -16.93
CA LEU A 93 -4.22 11.90 -18.06
C LEU A 93 -2.91 11.12 -18.22
N LYS A 94 -2.76 10.40 -19.34
CA LYS A 94 -1.51 9.70 -19.65
C LYS A 94 -0.45 10.66 -20.19
#